data_AF-A0A7V4D7E7-F1
#
_entry.id   AF-A0A7V4D7E7-F1
#
_cell.length_a   1.000
_cell.length_b   1.000
_cell.length_c   1.000
_cell.angle_alpha   90.00
_cell.angle_beta   90.00
_cell.angle_gamma   90.00
#
_symmetry.space_group_name_H-M   'P 1'
#
loop_
_entity.id
_entity.type
_entity.pdbx_description
1 polymer ?
#
loop_
_entity_poly.entity_id
_entity_poly.type
_entity_poly.pdbx_seq_one_letter_code
_entity_poly.pdbx_strand_id
1 'polypeptide(L)' 'MRVKLIFVVLILLFFLIIILQNTQPVTLSVLLWTVSLPFIVMVIVVFIIGVVTGMIISSLSYHRKTKVNSAKQKG' A
#
# COMPACT_ATOMS: atom_id res chain seq x y z
N MET A 1 -14.95 28.80 -1.82
CA MET A 1 -14.47 27.62 -2.59
C MET A 1 -13.06 27.79 -3.16
N ARG A 2 -12.66 28.99 -3.64
CA ARG A 2 -11.32 29.23 -4.22
C ARG A 2 -10.15 29.01 -3.26
N VAL A 3 -10.29 29.38 -1.98
CA VAL A 3 -9.24 29.18 -0.96
C VAL A 3 -8.98 27.70 -0.66
N LYS A 4 -10.03 26.86 -0.65
CA LYS A 4 -9.87 25.41 -0.47
C LYS A 4 -9.10 24.79 -1.65
N LEU A 5 -9.39 25.23 -2.88
CA LEU A 5 -8.65 24.79 -4.07
C LEU A 5 -7.18 25.23 -4.04
N ILE A 6 -6.91 26.48 -3.66
CA ILE A 6 -5.53 26.98 -3.51
C ILE A 6 -4.78 26.15 -2.47
N PHE A 7 -5.41 25.84 -1.34
CA PHE A 7 -4.83 24.97 -0.31
C PHE A 7 -4.52 23.57 -0.84
N VAL A 8 -5.45 22.95 -1.58
CA VAL A 8 -5.25 21.62 -2.17
C VAL A 8 -4.11 21.63 -3.19
N VAL A 9 -4.05 22.66 -4.04
CA VAL A 9 -2.98 22.82 -5.03
C VAL A 9 -1.63 23.03 -4.35
N LEU A 10 -1.58 23.86 -3.30
CA LEU A 10 -0.36 24.05 -2.52
C LEU A 10 0.09 22.75 -1.85
N ILE A 11 -0.82 22.01 -1.22
CA ILE A 11 -0.51 20.71 -0.61
C ILE A 11 0.05 19.75 -1.66
N LEU A 12 -0.58 19.64 -2.83
CA LEU A 12 -0.11 18.80 -3.93
C LEU A 12 1.28 19.24 -4.43
N LEU A 13 1.50 20.54 -4.56
CA LEU A 13 2.79 21.10 -4.99
C LEU A 13 3.90 20.78 -3.98
N PHE A 14 3.66 21.01 -2.69
CA PHE A 14 4.60 20.65 -1.62
C PHE A 14 4.88 19.15 -1.59
N PHE A 15 3.84 18.33 -1.75
CA PHE A 15 3.98 16.88 -1.81
C PHE A 15 4.85 16.45 -3.00
N LEU A 16 4.64 17.05 -4.17
CA LEU A 16 5.45 16.80 -5.36
C LEU A 16 6.92 17.21 -5.16
N ILE A 17 7.17 18.36 -4.52
CA ILE A 17 8.54 18.80 -4.20
C ILE A 17 9.21 17.81 -3.24
N ILE A 18 8.50 17.34 -2.20
CA ILE A 18 9.03 16.34 -1.28
C ILE A 18 9.36 15.05 -2.03
N ILE A 19 8.49 14.59 -2.93
CA ILE A 19 8.76 13.41 -3.79
C ILE A 19 10.01 13.63 -4.63
N LEU A 20 10.11 14.76 -5.34
CA LEU A 20 11.20 15.08 -6.25
C LEU A 20 12.54 15.32 -5.54
N GLN A 21 12.54 15.86 -4.32
CA GLN A 21 13.76 16.02 -3.53
C GLN A 21 14.17 14.74 -2.81
N ASN A 22 13.19 13.90 -2.44
CA ASN A 22 13.44 12.58 -1.86
C ASN A 22 13.55 11.48 -2.93
N THR A 23 13.89 11.82 -4.18
CA THR A 23 14.30 10.85 -5.22
C THR A 23 15.71 10.33 -5.00
N GLN A 24 16.28 10.50 -3.81
CA GLN A 24 17.53 9.83 -3.49
C GLN A 24 17.31 8.31 -3.60
N PRO A 25 18.09 7.62 -4.44
CA PRO A 25 17.95 6.20 -4.64
C PRO A 25 18.32 5.49 -3.34
N VAL A 26 17.40 4.72 -2.79
CA VAL A 26 17.64 3.84 -1.65
C VAL A 26 17.96 2.45 -2.18
N THR A 27 19.08 1.91 -1.74
CA THR A 27 19.49 0.53 -2.03
C THR A 27 18.84 -0.41 -1.03
N LEU A 28 18.09 -1.37 -1.53
CA LEU A 28 17.44 -2.41 -0.75
C LEU A 28 18.11 -3.74 -1.02
N SER A 29 18.59 -4.36 0.05
CA SER A 29 19.15 -5.70 0.00
C SER A 29 18.15 -6.67 0.63
N VAL A 30 17.54 -7.52 -0.19
CA VAL A 30 16.58 -8.54 0.23
C VAL A 30 17.17 -9.92 -0.06
N LEU A 31 17.57 -10.63 1.00
CA LEU A 31 18.22 -11.95 0.94
C LEU A 31 19.50 -11.96 0.09
N LEU A 32 19.36 -12.14 -1.23
CA LEU A 32 20.45 -12.18 -2.22
C LEU A 32 20.28 -11.11 -3.33
N TRP A 33 19.22 -10.32 -3.29
CA TRP A 33 18.89 -9.34 -4.33
C TRP A 33 19.14 -7.94 -3.84
N THR A 34 19.73 -7.12 -4.71
CA THR A 34 19.93 -5.69 -4.48
C THR A 34 19.15 -4.91 -5.52
N VAL A 35 18.34 -3.96 -5.07
CA VAL A 35 17.54 -3.11 -5.95
C VAL A 35 17.70 -1.67 -5.50
N SER A 36 18.01 -0.76 -6.42
CA SER A 36 18.13 0.66 -6.15
C SER A 36 16.97 1.41 -6.77
N LEU A 37 16.12 2.02 -5.93
CA LEU A 37 14.90 2.73 -6.35
C LEU A 37 14.72 3.98 -5.49
N PRO A 38 14.04 5.03 -5.97
CA PRO A 38 13.61 6.12 -5.11
C PRO A 38 12.78 5.59 -3.93
N PHE A 39 13.03 6.11 -2.73
CA PHE A 39 12.38 5.65 -1.49
C PHE A 39 10.85 5.63 -1.60
N ILE A 40 10.27 6.67 -2.20
CA ILE A 40 8.81 6.78 -2.38
C ILE A 40 8.24 5.65 -3.25
N VAL A 41 8.96 5.21 -4.28
CA VAL A 41 8.55 4.10 -5.15
C VAL A 41 8.53 2.80 -4.35
N MET A 42 9.58 2.57 -3.53
CA MET A 42 9.61 1.43 -2.62
C MET A 42 8.41 1.43 -1.68
N VAL A 43 8.13 2.55 -1.01
CA VAL A 43 7.03 2.66 -0.03
C VAL A 43 5.69 2.30 -0.69
N ILE A 44 5.42 2.83 -1.88
CA ILE A 44 4.19 2.54 -2.63
C ILE A 44 4.12 1.05 -2.99
N VAL A 45 5.21 0.47 -3.51
CA VAL A 45 5.24 -0.95 -3.89
C VAL A 45 5.00 -1.86 -2.69
N VAL A 46 5.70 -1.63 -1.57
CA VAL A 46 5.53 -2.42 -0.34
C VAL A 46 4.11 -2.27 0.20
N PHE A 47 3.55 -1.07 0.17
CA PHE A 47 2.16 -0.84 0.60
C PHE A 47 1.16 -1.62 -0.25
N ILE A 48 1.28 -1.57 -1.57
CA ILE A 48 0.42 -2.33 -2.49
C ILE A 48 0.53 -3.83 -2.22
N ILE A 49 1.75 -4.35 -2.07
CA ILE A 49 1.97 -5.77 -1.76
C ILE A 49 1.30 -6.15 -0.43
N GLY A 50 1.43 -5.31 0.60
CA GLY A 50 0.81 -5.52 1.91
C GLY A 50 -0.72 -5.53 1.82
N VAL A 51 -1.32 -4.58 1.11
CA VAL A 51 -2.78 -4.51 0.89
C VAL A 51 -3.28 -5.74 0.14
N VAL A 52 -2.64 -6.10 -0.98
CA VAL A 52 -3.02 -7.28 -1.78
C VAL A 52 -2.90 -8.56 -0.95
N THR A 53 -1.80 -8.72 -0.20
CA THR A 53 -1.59 -9.88 0.68
C THR A 53 -2.66 -9.95 1.76
N GLY A 54 -2.99 -8.81 2.39
CA GLY A 54 -4.05 -8.71 3.39
C GLY A 54 -5.43 -9.07 2.82
N MET A 55 -5.75 -8.60 1.61
CA MET A 55 -7.00 -8.96 0.92
C MET A 55 -7.08 -10.45 0.64
N ILE A 56 -6.00 -11.06 0.15
CA ILE A 56 -5.92 -12.50 -0.14
C ILE A 56 -6.15 -13.30 1.16
N ILE A 57 -5.41 -12.97 2.23
CA ILE A 57 -5.54 -13.64 3.53
C ILE A 57 -6.97 -13.50 4.09
N SER A 58 -7.56 -12.31 4.00
CA SER A 58 -8.92 -12.05 4.47
C SER A 58 -9.95 -12.89 3.69
N SER A 59 -9.82 -12.96 2.36
CA SER A 59 -10.68 -13.77 1.49
C SER A 59 -10.63 -15.27 1.84
N LEU A 60 -9.41 -15.81 2.01
CA LEU A 60 -9.19 -17.20 2.44
C LEU A 60 -9.78 -17.49 3.82
N SER A 61 -9.65 -16.55 4.76
CA SER A 61 -10.21 -16.67 6.11
C SER A 61 -11.75 -16.59 6.12
N TYR A 62 -12.32 -15.73 5.28
CA TYR A 62 -13.77 -15.57 5.13
C TYR A 62 -14.46 -16.83 4.58
N HIS A 63 -13.82 -17.52 3.63
CA HIS A 63 -14.30 -18.81 3.12
C HIS A 63 -14.27 -19.95 4.15
N ARG A 64 -13.42 -19.85 5.17
CA ARG A 64 -13.42 -20.80 6.29
C ARG A 64 -14.62 -20.62 7.22
N LYS A 65 -15.06 -19.38 7.49
CA LYS A 65 -16.19 -19.11 8.39
C LYS A 65 -17.55 -19.47 7.81
N THR A 66 -17.73 -19.33 6.50
CA THR A 66 -18.99 -19.70 5.81
C THR A 66 -19.24 -21.20 5.79
N LYS A 67 -18.21 -22.04 5.59
CA LYS A 67 -18.36 -23.51 5.69
C LYS A 67 -18.72 -24.02 7.10
N VAL A 68 -18.20 -23.37 8.15
CA VAL A 68 -18.49 -23.77 9.55
C VAL A 68 -19.93 -23.45 9.95
N ASN A 69 -20.49 -22.32 9.49
CA ASN A 69 -21.89 -21.97 9.80
C ASN A 69 -22.91 -22.82 9.01
N SER A 70 -22.62 -23.22 7.77
CA SER A 70 -23.51 -24.09 6.99
C SER A 70 -23.56 -25.54 7.49
N ALA A 71 -22.50 -26.02 8.17
CA ALA A 71 -22.49 -27.33 8.82
C ALA A 71 -23.25 -27.33 10.16
N LYS A 72 -23.24 -26.21 10.88
CA LYS A 72 -23.94 -26.06 12.17
C LYS A 72 -25.46 -25.86 12.04
N GLN A 73 -25.96 -25.49 10.86
CA GLN A 73 -27.40 -25.29 10.61
C GLN A 73 -28.12 -26.56 10.12
N LYS A 74 -27.39 -27.67 9.91
CA LYS A 74 -27.94 -28.96 9.42
C LYS A 74 -27.81 -30.12 10.43
N GLY A 75 -27.35 -29.87 11.64
CA GLY A 75 -27.31 -30.85 12.74
C GLY A 75 -28.21 -30.40 13.88
#